data_AF-A0A8S1AWS6-F1
#
_entry.id   AF-A0A8S1AWS6-F1
#
_cell.length_a   1.000
_cell.length_b   1.000
_cell.length_c   1.000
_cell.angle_alpha   90.00
_cell.angle_beta   90.00
_cell.angle_gamma   90.00
#
_symmetry.space_group_name_H-M   'P 1'
#
loop_
_entity.id
_entity.type
_entity.pdbx_description
1 polymer ?
#
loop_
_entity_poly.entity_id
_entity_poly.type
_entity_poly.pdbx_seq_one_letter_code
_entity_poly.pdbx_strand_id
1 'polypeptide(L)'
;MNLKLVKFIQNNPNIWNPNHPKYTSVEYRDQTYANFANKYGNEFTGQAVKDRWTNIRSTFANYLRKLNASRTKEGEVYKVKWHLWEACSFLLNVNKRNKLRKSTAECRQEEAKDNVNVKDEELSSYEDDFCNNSTNDDDSTCQNVANVMFKISNFYDKSNSLKFLNLMISRWDELHNDTEVFRYKIDKLEERFVNEKYLILLNPDRNTKRRAPEEMNNICQQFDKNKFNFTKVPSNEILFSIEDKGSDVHTVLVNVSPISRYHSLLCPSVNKCLPQVVTVESLALAVEIMFIAENRNLRILFNSLCGFASVNHLHYHLFIEENDFYVEKVTWQHVNSRVYRLDETYPVPAFCFEVQRHSILETTMDIYKVLEYFLKNSIAHNILLTRRHRLDAVDDAVKVIIWPRKSTTGAKQFSFINVAVLELSGWFSVHDEEHFKNLTAEDLEKELMKWKLDDFDKICEDIKQL
;
A
#
# COMPACT_ATOMS: atom_id res chain seq x y z
N MET A 1 23.39 -25.70 -4.42
CA MET A 1 24.42 -24.72 -4.81
C MET A 1 23.91 -23.67 -5.79
N ASN A 2 23.43 -24.05 -6.99
CA ASN A 2 23.01 -23.09 -8.02
C ASN A 2 21.90 -22.11 -7.57
N LEU A 3 20.92 -22.55 -6.76
CA LEU A 3 19.91 -21.64 -6.21
C LEU A 3 20.52 -20.57 -5.28
N LYS A 4 21.54 -20.94 -4.48
CA LYS A 4 22.27 -19.99 -3.62
C LYS A 4 23.07 -18.99 -4.47
N LEU A 5 23.67 -19.45 -5.58
CA LEU A 5 24.33 -18.57 -6.55
C LEU A 5 23.34 -17.60 -7.19
N VAL A 6 22.18 -18.06 -7.65
CA VAL A 6 21.16 -17.19 -8.26
C VAL A 6 20.69 -16.11 -7.28
N LYS A 7 20.40 -16.48 -6.01
CA LYS A 7 20.02 -15.51 -4.97
C LYS A 7 21.14 -14.51 -4.67
N PHE A 8 22.39 -14.97 -4.62
CA PHE A 8 23.53 -14.07 -4.45
C PHE A 8 23.68 -13.09 -5.62
N ILE A 9 23.57 -13.57 -6.86
CA ILE A 9 23.65 -12.72 -8.04
C ILE A 9 22.48 -11.72 -8.10
N GLN A 10 21.27 -12.13 -7.73
CA GLN A 10 20.11 -11.23 -7.65
C GLN A 10 20.40 -10.00 -6.77
N ASN A 11 21.08 -10.20 -5.65
CA ASN A 11 21.45 -9.13 -4.71
C ASN A 11 22.69 -8.31 -5.15
N ASN A 12 23.37 -8.71 -6.22
CA ASN A 12 24.57 -8.04 -6.75
C ASN A 12 24.32 -7.55 -8.19
N PRO A 13 23.61 -6.42 -8.38
CA PRO A 13 23.16 -5.93 -9.68
C PRO A 13 24.29 -5.58 -10.66
N ASN A 14 25.51 -5.33 -10.17
CA ASN A 14 26.69 -5.16 -11.00
C ASN A 14 26.99 -6.37 -11.93
N ILE A 15 26.45 -7.56 -11.64
CA ILE A 15 26.63 -8.73 -12.49
C ILE A 15 25.62 -8.81 -13.65
N TRP A 16 24.41 -8.29 -13.48
CA TRP A 16 23.28 -8.59 -14.38
C TRP A 16 22.46 -7.38 -14.84
N ASN A 17 22.58 -6.22 -14.20
CA ASN A 17 21.86 -5.00 -14.53
C ASN A 17 22.76 -4.02 -15.32
N PRO A 18 22.50 -3.80 -16.62
CA PRO A 18 23.29 -2.90 -17.46
C PRO A 18 23.36 -1.44 -17.00
N ASN A 19 22.41 -1.00 -16.15
CA ASN A 19 22.37 0.37 -15.64
C ASN A 19 23.16 0.54 -14.33
N HIS A 20 23.72 -0.53 -13.77
CA HIS A 20 24.55 -0.41 -12.58
C HIS A 20 25.89 0.26 -12.95
N PRO A 21 26.36 1.30 -12.22
CA PRO A 21 27.59 2.04 -12.56
C PRO A 21 28.83 1.14 -12.73
N LYS A 22 28.86 0.03 -11.99
CA LYS A 22 29.95 -0.96 -12.03
C LYS A 22 29.65 -2.20 -12.88
N TYR A 23 28.65 -2.15 -13.76
CA TYR A 23 28.30 -3.28 -14.65
C TYR A 23 29.35 -3.51 -15.73
N THR A 24 29.96 -2.44 -16.23
CA THR A 24 31.01 -2.50 -17.26
C THR A 24 32.39 -2.79 -16.68
N SER A 25 32.58 -2.62 -15.37
CA SER A 25 33.83 -2.92 -14.68
C SER A 25 34.05 -4.43 -14.56
N VAL A 26 35.02 -4.96 -15.30
CA VAL A 26 35.42 -6.37 -15.26
C VAL A 26 35.96 -6.73 -13.89
N GLU A 27 36.84 -5.90 -13.35
CA GLU A 27 37.44 -6.06 -12.02
C GLU A 27 36.38 -6.20 -10.93
N TYR A 28 35.38 -5.31 -10.91
CA TYR A 28 34.34 -5.34 -9.88
C TYR A 28 33.42 -6.56 -9.99
N ARG A 29 33.19 -7.04 -11.22
CA ARG A 29 32.41 -8.26 -11.46
C ARG A 29 33.18 -9.51 -11.03
N ASP A 30 34.47 -9.58 -11.35
CA ASP A 30 35.31 -10.70 -10.95
C ASP A 30 35.52 -10.73 -9.42
N GLN A 31 35.63 -9.57 -8.77
CA GLN A 31 35.61 -9.48 -7.30
C GLN A 31 34.31 -10.02 -6.70
N THR A 32 33.17 -9.76 -7.34
CA THR A 32 31.88 -10.27 -6.87
C THR A 32 31.78 -11.78 -6.98
N TYR A 33 32.34 -12.39 -8.03
CA TYR A 33 32.43 -13.84 -8.13
C TYR A 33 33.43 -14.44 -7.12
N ALA A 34 34.56 -13.76 -6.86
CA ALA A 34 35.51 -14.15 -5.82
C ALA A 34 34.87 -14.10 -4.42
N ASN A 35 34.05 -13.08 -4.13
CA ASN A 35 33.31 -12.98 -2.87
C ASN A 35 32.35 -14.16 -2.66
N PHE A 36 31.68 -14.61 -3.72
CA PHE A 36 30.83 -15.81 -3.65
C PHE A 36 31.66 -17.07 -3.41
N ALA A 37 32.79 -17.23 -4.12
CA ALA A 37 33.72 -18.34 -3.93
C ALA A 37 34.21 -18.41 -2.46
N ASN A 38 34.69 -17.30 -1.91
CA ASN A 38 35.17 -17.20 -0.53
C ASN A 38 34.09 -17.56 0.50
N LYS A 39 32.82 -17.21 0.23
CA LYS A 39 31.69 -17.48 1.14
C LYS A 39 31.33 -18.96 1.25
N TYR A 40 31.70 -19.80 0.29
CA TYR A 40 31.31 -21.22 0.24
C TYR A 40 32.50 -22.21 0.28
N GLY A 41 33.71 -21.74 0.58
CA GLY A 41 34.89 -22.56 0.85
C GLY A 41 35.75 -22.92 -0.39
N ASN A 42 36.94 -23.49 -0.12
CA ASN A 42 38.07 -23.71 -1.05
C ASN A 42 37.82 -24.59 -2.30
N GLU A 43 36.58 -24.98 -2.59
CA GLU A 43 36.26 -25.85 -3.74
C GLU A 43 35.89 -25.09 -5.03
N PHE A 44 35.79 -23.75 -4.99
CA PHE A 44 35.39 -22.96 -6.16
C PHE A 44 36.29 -21.74 -6.35
N THR A 45 36.86 -21.60 -7.54
CA THR A 45 37.50 -20.35 -7.96
C THR A 45 36.44 -19.34 -8.40
N GLY A 46 36.73 -18.04 -8.34
CA GLY A 46 35.85 -17.01 -8.91
C GLY A 46 35.50 -17.27 -10.38
N GLN A 47 36.44 -17.86 -11.14
CA GLN A 47 36.22 -18.29 -12.52
C GLN A 47 35.18 -19.42 -12.62
N ALA A 48 35.24 -20.44 -11.75
CA ALA A 48 34.24 -21.52 -11.75
C ALA A 48 32.83 -21.00 -11.40
N VAL A 49 32.72 -19.96 -10.56
CA VAL A 49 31.45 -19.30 -10.24
C VAL A 49 30.90 -18.55 -11.46
N LYS A 50 31.77 -17.82 -12.17
CA LYS A 50 31.44 -17.10 -13.41
C LYS A 50 30.94 -18.04 -14.51
N ASP A 51 31.58 -19.20 -14.68
CA ASP A 51 31.19 -20.20 -15.67
C ASP A 51 29.83 -20.82 -15.31
N ARG A 52 29.60 -21.14 -14.04
CA ARG A 52 28.30 -21.63 -13.55
C ARG A 52 27.19 -20.61 -13.77
N TRP A 53 27.43 -19.34 -13.46
CA TRP A 53 26.45 -18.28 -13.72
C TRP A 53 26.15 -18.13 -15.21
N THR A 54 27.19 -18.21 -16.05
CA THR A 54 27.05 -18.16 -17.52
C THR A 54 26.16 -19.30 -18.02
N ASN A 55 26.33 -20.51 -17.51
CA ASN A 55 25.49 -21.66 -17.84
C ASN A 55 24.04 -21.45 -17.40
N ILE A 56 23.80 -21.01 -16.15
CA ILE A 56 22.45 -20.74 -15.62
C ILE A 56 21.74 -19.68 -16.47
N ARG A 57 22.42 -18.57 -16.78
CA ARG A 57 21.87 -17.48 -17.60
C ARG A 57 21.54 -17.95 -19.02
N SER A 58 22.39 -18.78 -19.62
CA SER A 58 22.14 -19.38 -20.94
C SER A 58 20.93 -20.33 -20.92
N THR A 59 20.81 -21.18 -19.90
CA THR A 59 19.65 -22.05 -19.70
C THR A 59 18.36 -21.24 -19.55
N PHE A 60 18.40 -20.17 -18.76
CA PHE A 60 17.26 -19.25 -18.60
C PHE A 60 16.84 -18.61 -19.94
N ALA A 61 17.80 -18.11 -20.71
CA ALA A 61 17.54 -17.54 -22.04
C ALA A 61 16.91 -18.57 -23.00
N ASN A 62 17.30 -19.84 -22.92
CA ASN A 62 16.70 -20.92 -23.71
C ASN A 62 15.23 -21.15 -23.35
N TYR A 63 14.89 -21.21 -22.06
CA TYR A 63 13.51 -21.35 -21.61
C TYR A 63 12.66 -20.13 -21.97
N LEU A 64 13.22 -18.93 -21.87
CA LEU A 64 12.55 -17.70 -22.29
C LEU A 64 12.24 -17.71 -23.81
N ARG A 65 13.16 -18.21 -24.64
CA ARG A 65 12.91 -18.38 -26.09
C ARG A 65 11.78 -19.37 -26.36
N LYS A 66 11.76 -20.52 -25.68
CA LYS A 66 10.68 -21.52 -25.81
C LYS A 66 9.31 -20.96 -25.40
N LEU A 67 9.25 -20.25 -24.28
CA LEU A 67 8.03 -19.63 -23.77
C LEU A 67 7.51 -18.50 -24.68
N ASN A 68 8.41 -17.72 -25.30
CA ASN A 68 8.00 -16.73 -26.28
C ASN A 68 7.53 -17.37 -27.60
N ALA A 69 8.18 -18.44 -28.07
CA ALA A 69 7.78 -19.15 -29.28
C ALA A 69 6.46 -19.93 -29.15
N SER A 70 6.08 -20.35 -27.94
CA SER A 70 4.76 -20.96 -27.71
C SER A 70 3.63 -19.94 -27.67
N ARG A 71 3.92 -18.67 -27.35
CA ARG A 71 2.91 -17.59 -27.32
C ARG A 71 2.47 -17.12 -28.70
N THR A 72 3.22 -17.49 -29.75
CA THR A 72 2.95 -17.13 -31.14
C THR A 72 2.29 -18.26 -31.95
N LYS A 73 2.00 -19.41 -31.33
CA LYS A 73 1.28 -20.52 -31.96
C LYS A 73 -0.06 -20.69 -31.25
N GLU A 74 -1.15 -20.90 -31.99
CA GLU A 74 -2.45 -21.23 -31.41
C GLU A 74 -2.36 -22.62 -30.75
N GLY A 75 -2.39 -22.63 -29.41
CA GLY A 75 -2.24 -23.83 -28.59
C GLY A 75 -1.87 -23.49 -27.14
N GLU A 76 -1.77 -24.50 -26.28
CA GLU A 76 -1.43 -24.31 -24.86
C GLU A 76 -0.04 -23.67 -24.68
N VAL A 77 0.02 -22.61 -23.86
CA VAL A 77 1.25 -21.88 -23.56
C VAL A 77 2.24 -22.80 -22.83
N TYR A 78 3.49 -22.85 -23.33
CA TYR A 78 4.55 -23.69 -22.76
C TYR A 78 4.84 -23.32 -21.29
N LYS A 79 4.64 -24.27 -20.38
CA LYS A 79 4.97 -24.12 -18.95
C LYS A 79 6.42 -24.55 -18.68
N VAL A 80 7.23 -23.63 -18.17
CA VAL A 80 8.63 -23.90 -17.83
C VAL A 80 8.72 -24.69 -16.52
N LYS A 81 9.27 -25.91 -16.56
CA LYS A 81 9.45 -26.78 -15.38
C LYS A 81 10.88 -26.77 -14.79
N TRP A 82 11.68 -25.75 -15.10
CA TRP A 82 13.06 -25.67 -14.63
C TRP A 82 13.12 -25.08 -13.21
N HIS A 83 13.73 -25.80 -12.27
CA HIS A 83 13.75 -25.46 -10.84
C HIS A 83 14.40 -24.11 -10.47
N LEU A 84 15.15 -23.48 -11.37
CA LEU A 84 15.70 -22.12 -11.18
C LEU A 84 14.93 -21.04 -11.91
N TRP A 85 13.83 -21.38 -12.59
CA TRP A 85 13.05 -20.45 -13.42
C TRP A 85 12.52 -19.26 -12.62
N GLU A 86 11.83 -19.53 -11.51
CA GLU A 86 11.28 -18.50 -10.63
C GLU A 86 12.38 -17.63 -10.01
N ALA A 87 13.46 -18.27 -9.54
CA ALA A 87 14.61 -17.58 -8.96
C ALA A 87 15.34 -16.68 -9.98
N CYS A 88 15.31 -17.00 -11.27
CA CYS A 88 15.93 -16.19 -12.33
C CYS A 88 14.97 -15.14 -12.93
N SER A 89 13.72 -15.06 -12.47
CA SER A 89 12.68 -14.20 -13.05
C SER A 89 13.05 -12.70 -13.03
N PHE A 90 13.93 -12.26 -12.12
CA PHE A 90 14.45 -10.88 -12.08
C PHE A 90 15.15 -10.47 -13.40
N LEU A 91 15.66 -11.43 -14.18
CA LEU A 91 16.27 -11.20 -15.49
C LEU A 91 15.25 -10.87 -16.60
N LEU A 92 13.95 -11.13 -16.40
CA LEU A 92 12.90 -10.81 -17.39
C LEU A 92 12.80 -9.31 -17.66
N ASN A 93 13.03 -8.49 -16.64
CA ASN A 93 12.98 -7.03 -16.72
C ASN A 93 14.13 -6.45 -17.55
N VAL A 94 15.28 -7.12 -17.59
CA VAL A 94 16.44 -6.75 -18.41
C VAL A 94 16.21 -7.10 -19.89
N ASN A 95 15.64 -8.29 -20.16
CA ASN A 95 15.41 -8.75 -21.53
C ASN A 95 14.30 -7.97 -22.26
N LYS A 96 13.25 -7.53 -21.55
CA LYS A 96 12.22 -6.64 -22.14
C LYS A 96 12.80 -5.29 -22.59
N ARG A 97 13.66 -4.68 -21.76
CA ARG A 97 14.32 -3.40 -22.08
C ARG A 97 15.38 -3.53 -23.16
N ASN A 98 16.12 -4.65 -23.21
CA ASN A 98 17.06 -4.93 -24.30
C ASN A 98 16.33 -5.15 -25.63
N LYS A 99 15.15 -5.78 -25.64
CA LYS A 99 14.32 -5.92 -26.85
C LYS A 99 13.81 -4.57 -27.35
N LEU A 100 13.41 -3.68 -26.43
CA LEU A 100 12.97 -2.32 -26.74
C LEU A 100 14.13 -1.42 -27.22
N ARG A 101 15.32 -1.57 -26.63
CA ARG A 101 16.56 -0.88 -27.08
C ARG A 101 17.07 -1.40 -28.42
N LYS A 102 16.92 -2.69 -28.72
CA LYS A 102 17.29 -3.28 -30.01
C LYS A 102 16.31 -2.86 -31.11
N SER A 103 15.01 -2.82 -30.82
CA SER A 103 14.01 -2.29 -31.77
C SER A 103 14.18 -0.78 -32.01
N THR A 104 14.56 0.01 -31.00
CA THR A 104 14.89 1.44 -31.20
C THR A 104 16.24 1.66 -31.88
N ALA A 105 17.21 0.75 -31.73
CA ALA A 105 18.49 0.82 -32.45
C ALA A 105 18.35 0.39 -33.93
N GLU A 106 17.52 -0.62 -34.23
CA GLU A 106 17.17 -1.05 -35.59
C GLU A 106 16.34 0.04 -36.30
N CYS A 107 15.40 0.70 -35.61
CA CYS A 107 14.66 1.84 -36.16
C CYS A 107 15.56 3.09 -36.40
N ARG A 108 16.60 3.28 -35.59
CA ARG A 108 17.57 4.39 -35.76
C ARG A 108 18.62 4.15 -36.85
N GLN A 109 18.75 2.94 -37.37
CA GLN A 109 19.64 2.66 -38.51
C GLN A 109 18.97 2.87 -39.87
N GLU A 110 17.63 2.89 -39.93
CA GLU A 110 16.89 3.25 -41.14
C GLU A 110 16.70 4.77 -41.30
N GLU A 111 16.77 5.54 -40.20
CA GLU A 111 16.62 7.02 -40.22
C GLU A 111 17.94 7.80 -40.43
N ALA A 112 19.09 7.12 -40.59
CA ALA A 112 20.40 7.77 -40.74
C ALA A 112 20.96 7.79 -42.17
N LYS A 113 20.11 7.59 -43.20
CA LYS A 113 20.53 7.67 -44.61
C LYS A 113 20.19 8.96 -45.35
N ASP A 114 19.47 9.88 -44.72
CA ASP A 114 19.22 11.21 -45.31
C ASP A 114 19.59 12.30 -44.29
N ASN A 115 20.82 12.79 -44.36
CA ASN A 115 21.09 14.22 -44.56
C ASN A 115 22.59 14.51 -44.60
N VAL A 116 22.95 15.26 -45.63
CA VAL A 116 24.29 15.65 -46.07
C VAL A 116 24.72 16.95 -45.39
N ASN A 117 26.02 17.00 -45.05
CA ASN A 117 26.94 18.14 -44.82
C ASN A 117 26.39 19.49 -44.34
N VAL A 118 26.99 20.03 -43.27
CA VAL A 118 27.93 21.18 -43.32
C VAL A 118 28.86 21.14 -42.08
N LYS A 119 30.17 21.28 -42.35
CA LYS A 119 31.37 21.49 -41.50
C LYS A 119 31.35 22.84 -40.77
N ASP A 120 32.16 23.22 -39.77
CA ASP A 120 33.23 22.70 -38.90
C ASP A 120 33.43 23.81 -37.79
N GLU A 121 34.31 23.55 -36.82
CA GLU A 121 35.12 24.51 -36.01
C GLU A 121 34.71 24.86 -34.56
N GLU A 122 35.32 24.08 -33.64
CA GLU A 122 36.19 24.44 -32.48
C GLU A 122 36.16 25.84 -31.82
N LEU A 123 36.07 25.86 -30.46
CA LEU A 123 37.07 26.31 -29.45
C LEU A 123 36.38 26.36 -28.06
N SER A 124 36.85 25.68 -27.01
CA SER A 124 37.75 26.17 -25.94
C SER A 124 37.34 27.57 -25.38
N SER A 125 37.25 27.88 -24.08
CA SER A 125 38.06 27.49 -22.91
C SER A 125 37.64 28.34 -21.67
N TYR A 126 38.19 27.98 -20.49
CA TYR A 126 38.39 28.78 -19.25
C TYR A 126 37.18 28.99 -18.31
N GLU A 127 37.20 28.41 -17.10
CA GLU A 127 37.81 28.84 -15.80
C GLU A 127 36.65 29.30 -14.91
N ASP A 128 36.57 29.19 -13.59
CA ASP A 128 37.37 28.75 -12.44
C ASP A 128 36.28 28.54 -11.33
N ASP A 129 36.43 27.90 -10.17
CA ASP A 129 37.44 28.12 -9.13
C ASP A 129 37.21 27.10 -8.00
N PHE A 130 38.32 26.54 -7.48
CA PHE A 130 38.72 26.40 -6.06
C PHE A 130 37.65 26.16 -4.96
N CYS A 131 37.82 25.30 -3.94
CA CYS A 131 39.02 24.69 -3.35
C CYS A 131 38.63 23.55 -2.35
N ASN A 132 39.40 22.45 -2.37
CA ASN A 132 40.12 21.78 -1.24
C ASN A 132 39.61 21.92 0.22
N ASN A 133 39.78 20.98 1.15
CA ASN A 133 40.38 19.65 1.21
C ASN A 133 40.14 19.09 2.64
N SER A 134 40.05 17.76 2.77
CA SER A 134 40.64 16.86 3.82
C SER A 134 40.62 17.27 5.31
N THR A 135 40.33 16.40 6.29
CA THR A 135 41.03 15.14 6.61
C THR A 135 40.30 14.30 7.68
N ASN A 136 40.39 12.97 7.50
CA ASN A 136 40.43 11.82 8.41
C ASN A 136 40.46 12.03 9.95
N ASP A 137 39.74 11.20 10.71
CA ASP A 137 40.32 10.01 11.39
C ASP A 137 39.25 9.14 12.08
N ASP A 138 39.60 7.85 12.20
CA ASP A 138 38.85 6.68 12.66
C ASP A 138 38.38 6.70 14.13
N ASP A 139 37.23 6.08 14.45
CA ASP A 139 37.17 4.89 15.33
C ASP A 139 35.80 4.19 15.36
N SER A 140 35.86 2.85 15.29
CA SER A 140 35.00 1.83 15.93
C SER A 140 33.46 1.84 15.81
N THR A 141 32.99 0.82 15.07
CA THR A 141 31.74 0.01 15.27
C THR A 141 30.36 0.69 15.17
N CYS A 142 29.67 0.45 14.04
CA CYS A 142 28.33 -0.18 14.02
C CYS A 142 27.88 -0.45 12.59
N GLN A 143 27.26 -1.62 12.37
CA GLN A 143 26.74 -2.09 11.09
C GLN A 143 25.74 -1.11 10.44
N ASN A 144 26.12 -0.51 9.31
CA ASN A 144 25.17 0.14 8.41
C ASN A 144 24.64 -0.86 7.38
N VAL A 145 23.58 -1.59 7.75
CA VAL A 145 22.65 -2.12 6.75
C VAL A 145 21.86 -0.91 6.24
N ALA A 146 22.26 -0.36 5.09
CA ALA A 146 21.47 0.65 4.42
C ALA A 146 20.10 0.05 4.07
N ASN A 147 19.07 0.39 4.84
CA ASN A 147 17.68 0.03 4.56
C ASN A 147 17.32 0.61 3.19
N VAL A 148 17.23 -0.24 2.18
CA VAL A 148 16.69 0.16 0.87
C VAL A 148 15.20 0.45 1.07
N MET A 149 14.86 1.73 1.22
CA MET A 149 13.48 2.17 1.32
C MET A 149 12.82 2.03 -0.05
N PHE A 150 11.80 1.18 -0.15
CA PHE A 150 11.05 1.01 -1.39
C PHE A 150 10.24 2.27 -1.69
N LYS A 151 10.25 2.71 -2.94
CA LYS A 151 9.57 3.93 -3.39
C LYS A 151 8.77 3.67 -4.65
N ILE A 152 7.54 4.19 -4.68
CA ILE A 152 6.72 4.27 -5.88
C ILE A 152 6.77 5.71 -6.38
N SER A 153 7.63 5.97 -7.36
CA SER A 153 7.69 7.24 -8.08
C SER A 153 6.69 7.24 -9.23
N ASN A 154 6.23 8.44 -9.63
CA ASN A 154 5.20 8.64 -10.68
C ASN A 154 3.92 7.85 -10.38
N PHE A 155 3.39 7.97 -9.15
CA PHE A 155 2.28 7.17 -8.64
C PHE A 155 1.09 7.03 -9.62
N TYR A 156 0.79 8.09 -10.37
CA TYR A 156 -0.30 8.19 -11.34
C TYR A 156 -0.11 7.41 -12.67
N ASP A 157 1.06 6.83 -12.92
CA ASP A 157 1.25 5.99 -14.10
C ASP A 157 0.48 4.67 -13.97
N LYS A 158 -0.35 4.34 -14.98
CA LYS A 158 -1.14 3.11 -15.05
C LYS A 158 -0.29 1.84 -14.94
N SER A 159 1.02 1.91 -15.23
CA SER A 159 1.96 0.81 -15.01
C SER A 159 2.23 0.48 -13.53
N ASN A 160 1.76 1.32 -12.59
CA ASN A 160 1.97 1.18 -11.15
C ASN A 160 0.81 0.50 -10.41
N SER A 161 -0.33 0.22 -11.06
CA SER A 161 -1.46 -0.50 -10.44
C SER A 161 -1.03 -1.86 -9.88
N LEU A 162 -0.35 -2.64 -10.72
CA LEU A 162 0.21 -3.94 -10.36
C LEU A 162 1.38 -3.81 -9.37
N LYS A 163 2.00 -2.63 -9.23
CA LYS A 163 3.14 -2.45 -8.30
C LYS A 163 2.67 -2.16 -6.88
N PHE A 164 1.63 -1.32 -6.70
CA PHE A 164 1.17 -0.93 -5.37
C PHE A 164 0.77 -2.14 -4.52
N LEU A 165 -0.20 -2.92 -5.02
CA LEU A 165 -0.74 -4.04 -4.25
C LEU A 165 0.29 -5.18 -4.08
N ASN A 166 1.03 -5.51 -5.14
CA ASN A 166 2.06 -6.55 -5.05
C ASN A 166 3.18 -6.16 -4.09
N LEU A 167 3.61 -4.90 -4.09
CA LEU A 167 4.63 -4.42 -3.16
C LEU A 167 4.10 -4.46 -1.73
N MET A 168 2.86 -4.02 -1.49
CA MET A 168 2.22 -4.10 -0.19
C MET A 168 2.14 -5.54 0.32
N ILE A 169 1.60 -6.47 -0.47
CA ILE A 169 1.45 -7.89 -0.10
C ILE A 169 2.81 -8.54 0.14
N SER A 170 3.74 -8.43 -0.82
CA SER A 170 5.05 -9.10 -0.71
C SER A 170 5.88 -8.57 0.46
N ARG A 171 5.87 -7.26 0.71
CA ARG A 171 6.59 -6.66 1.84
C ARG A 171 5.90 -6.98 3.16
N TRP A 172 4.57 -6.99 3.20
CA TRP A 172 3.84 -7.38 4.41
C TRP A 172 4.15 -8.84 4.75
N ASP A 173 4.14 -9.74 3.77
CA ASP A 173 4.50 -11.16 3.95
C ASP A 173 5.95 -11.35 4.42
N GLU A 174 6.91 -10.64 3.81
CA GLU A 174 8.32 -10.67 4.22
C GLU A 174 8.49 -10.23 5.67
N LEU A 175 7.91 -9.09 6.05
CA LEU A 175 7.97 -8.61 7.44
C LEU A 175 7.24 -9.57 8.38
N HIS A 176 6.11 -10.13 7.96
CA HIS A 176 5.31 -11.05 8.77
C HIS A 176 6.02 -12.39 8.98
N ASN A 177 6.73 -12.91 8.00
CA ASN A 177 7.33 -14.25 8.09
C ASN A 177 8.76 -14.21 8.59
N ASP A 178 9.53 -13.19 8.23
CA ASP A 178 10.98 -13.18 8.38
C ASP A 178 11.48 -12.21 9.47
N THR A 179 10.58 -11.49 10.16
CA THR A 179 10.95 -10.49 11.18
C THR A 179 10.03 -10.49 12.41
N GLU A 180 10.48 -9.82 13.48
CA GLU A 180 9.72 -9.63 14.73
C GLU A 180 9.02 -8.27 14.82
N VAL A 181 8.72 -7.64 13.67
CA VAL A 181 8.06 -6.31 13.63
C VAL A 181 6.63 -6.35 14.19
N PHE A 182 5.91 -7.45 13.95
CA PHE A 182 4.54 -7.61 14.41
C PHE A 182 4.50 -8.01 15.88
N ARG A 183 3.55 -7.44 16.65
CA ARG A 183 3.36 -7.80 18.05
C ARG A 183 2.77 -9.20 18.24
N TYR A 184 2.13 -9.72 17.20
CA TYR A 184 1.61 -11.08 17.08
C TYR A 184 1.46 -11.43 15.59
N LYS A 185 1.50 -12.72 15.28
CA LYS A 185 1.34 -13.21 13.91
C LYS A 185 -0.14 -13.42 13.59
N ILE A 186 -0.49 -13.23 12.32
CA ILE A 186 -1.77 -13.59 11.73
C ILE A 186 -1.57 -14.86 10.91
N ASP A 187 -1.90 -15.99 11.52
CA ASP A 187 -1.92 -17.29 10.84
C ASP A 187 -3.33 -17.58 10.35
N LYS A 188 -4.06 -18.48 11.04
CA LYS A 188 -5.43 -18.86 10.72
C LYS A 188 -6.38 -18.26 11.75
N LEU A 189 -6.96 -17.11 11.41
CA LEU A 189 -8.04 -16.52 12.20
C LEU A 189 -9.35 -17.26 11.90
N GLU A 190 -10.20 -17.40 12.91
CA GLU A 190 -11.54 -17.97 12.75
C GLU A 190 -12.54 -16.87 12.38
N GLU A 191 -13.42 -17.18 11.44
CA GLU A 191 -14.47 -16.29 10.99
C GLU A 191 -15.82 -17.01 10.94
N ARG A 192 -16.91 -16.28 11.13
CA ARG A 192 -18.26 -16.77 10.84
C ARG A 192 -19.16 -15.67 10.32
N PHE A 193 -20.13 -16.06 9.52
CA PHE A 193 -21.24 -15.18 9.16
C PHE A 193 -22.39 -15.30 10.16
N VAL A 194 -22.99 -14.15 10.48
CA VAL A 194 -24.19 -14.05 11.28
C VAL A 194 -25.31 -13.48 10.41
N ASN A 195 -26.37 -14.28 10.27
CA ASN A 195 -27.56 -13.95 9.47
C ASN A 195 -27.23 -13.57 8.02
N GLU A 196 -26.15 -14.14 7.43
CA GLU A 196 -25.65 -13.85 6.07
C GLU A 196 -25.28 -12.38 5.79
N LYS A 197 -25.35 -11.54 6.83
CA LYS A 197 -25.11 -10.10 6.78
C LYS A 197 -23.74 -9.79 7.36
N TYR A 198 -23.52 -10.16 8.61
CA TYR A 198 -22.38 -9.68 9.37
C TYR A 198 -21.27 -10.72 9.39
N LEU A 199 -20.05 -10.30 9.07
CA LEU A 199 -18.86 -11.13 9.22
C LEU A 199 -18.23 -10.85 10.58
N ILE A 200 -18.03 -11.89 11.38
CA ILE A 200 -17.32 -11.80 12.65
C ILE A 200 -15.99 -12.52 12.51
N LEU A 201 -14.90 -11.89 12.92
CA LEU A 201 -13.57 -12.48 12.97
C LEU A 201 -13.00 -12.46 14.40
N LEU A 202 -12.54 -13.62 14.87
CA LEU A 202 -11.90 -13.79 16.16
C LEU A 202 -10.39 -13.52 16.06
N ASN A 203 -9.91 -12.52 16.81
CA ASN A 203 -8.50 -12.21 16.98
C ASN A 203 -8.17 -11.98 18.47
N PRO A 204 -7.84 -13.04 19.23
CA PRO A 204 -7.65 -12.95 20.67
C PRO A 204 -6.40 -12.14 21.07
N ASP A 205 -5.33 -12.27 20.30
CA ASP A 205 -4.05 -11.61 20.56
C ASP A 205 -4.14 -10.09 20.51
N ARG A 206 -5.04 -9.55 19.69
CA ARG A 206 -5.18 -8.12 19.50
C ARG A 206 -5.65 -7.36 20.74
N ASN A 207 -6.38 -8.02 21.64
CA ASN A 207 -6.87 -7.37 22.86
C ASN A 207 -5.73 -7.02 23.81
N THR A 208 -4.81 -7.97 24.01
CA THR A 208 -3.75 -7.86 25.04
C THR A 208 -2.46 -7.25 24.50
N LYS A 209 -2.16 -7.42 23.20
CA LYS A 209 -0.86 -7.04 22.62
C LYS A 209 -0.89 -5.66 21.93
N ARG A 210 -2.04 -5.00 21.83
CA ARG A 210 -2.16 -3.68 21.19
C ARG A 210 -1.74 -2.54 22.14
N ARG A 211 -1.27 -1.42 21.58
CA ARG A 211 -0.97 -0.21 22.34
C ARG A 211 -2.24 0.37 22.96
N ALA A 212 -2.12 0.93 24.16
CA ALA A 212 -3.16 1.77 24.75
C ALA A 212 -3.50 2.93 23.77
N PRO A 213 -4.79 3.18 23.50
CA PRO A 213 -5.22 4.34 22.73
C PRO A 213 -4.85 5.65 23.43
N GLU A 214 -4.62 6.71 22.65
CA GLU A 214 -4.52 8.07 23.20
C GLU A 214 -5.89 8.53 23.74
N GLU A 215 -5.88 9.33 24.81
CA GLU A 215 -7.06 10.06 25.25
C GLU A 215 -7.43 11.14 24.25
N MET A 216 -8.69 11.12 23.81
CA MET A 216 -9.21 12.01 22.78
C MET A 216 -10.47 12.69 23.32
N ASN A 217 -10.43 14.02 23.40
CA ASN A 217 -11.52 14.81 23.99
C ASN A 217 -12.20 15.73 22.97
N ASN A 218 -11.58 15.94 21.80
CA ASN A 218 -12.09 16.81 20.76
C ASN A 218 -11.73 16.24 19.38
N ILE A 219 -12.66 16.29 18.42
CA ILE A 219 -12.42 15.84 17.05
C ILE A 219 -11.34 16.66 16.31
N CYS A 220 -11.19 17.93 16.67
CA CYS A 220 -10.20 18.88 16.15
C CYS A 220 -9.02 19.07 17.12
N GLN A 221 -8.73 18.09 17.97
CA GLN A 221 -7.58 18.15 18.88
C GLN A 221 -6.28 18.33 18.09
N GLN A 222 -5.47 19.30 18.53
CA GLN A 222 -4.21 19.63 17.87
C GLN A 222 -3.21 18.47 17.94
N PHE A 223 -2.40 18.34 16.89
CA PHE A 223 -1.31 17.37 16.86
C PHE A 223 -0.30 17.66 17.97
N ASP A 224 0.16 16.62 18.66
CA ASP A 224 1.19 16.72 19.70
C ASP A 224 2.42 15.91 19.31
N LYS A 225 3.49 16.63 18.97
CA LYS A 225 4.78 16.02 18.58
C LYS A 225 5.42 15.19 19.70
N ASN A 226 5.05 15.41 20.96
CA ASN A 226 5.63 14.70 22.10
C ASN A 226 4.99 13.32 22.29
N LYS A 227 3.72 13.16 21.91
CA LYS A 227 3.02 11.86 21.92
C LYS A 227 3.49 10.96 20.77
N PHE A 228 3.04 9.70 20.79
CA PHE A 228 3.30 8.77 19.70
C PHE A 228 2.75 9.32 18.38
N ASN A 229 3.54 9.24 17.31
CA ASN A 229 3.12 9.61 15.97
C ASN A 229 3.96 8.85 14.92
N PHE A 230 3.45 8.76 13.70
CA PHE A 230 4.07 7.97 12.63
C PHE A 230 5.43 8.46 12.12
N THR A 231 5.93 9.65 12.49
CA THR A 231 7.33 10.01 12.15
C THR A 231 8.35 9.31 13.05
N LYS A 232 7.89 8.72 14.17
CA LYS A 232 8.71 8.03 15.17
C LYS A 232 8.78 6.52 14.97
N VAL A 233 8.11 5.97 13.94
CA VAL A 233 8.14 4.52 13.72
C VAL A 233 9.52 4.11 13.18
N PRO A 234 10.05 2.96 13.62
CA PRO A 234 11.23 2.35 13.01
C PRO A 234 11.07 2.15 11.51
N SER A 235 12.17 2.30 10.76
CA SER A 235 12.15 2.16 9.30
C SER A 235 11.79 0.76 8.80
N ASN A 236 11.93 -0.28 9.63
CA ASN A 236 11.51 -1.64 9.31
C ASN A 236 9.99 -1.87 9.42
N GLU A 237 9.22 -0.92 9.98
CA GLU A 237 7.75 -0.92 9.90
C GLU A 237 7.25 -0.37 8.55
N ILE A 238 8.12 0.26 7.76
CA ILE A 238 7.77 0.91 6.50
C ILE A 238 7.74 -0.14 5.38
N LEU A 239 6.58 -0.27 4.72
CA LEU A 239 6.43 -1.11 3.54
C LEU A 239 7.07 -0.42 2.34
N PHE A 240 6.65 0.83 2.07
CA PHE A 240 7.18 1.69 1.02
C PHE A 240 6.67 3.13 1.19
N SER A 241 7.27 4.07 0.45
CA SER A 241 6.77 5.43 0.29
C SER A 241 6.23 5.69 -1.11
N ILE A 242 5.27 6.60 -1.20
CA ILE A 242 4.71 7.13 -2.44
C ILE A 242 5.20 8.57 -2.56
N GLU A 243 5.87 8.88 -3.67
CA GLU A 243 6.32 10.24 -3.98
C GLU A 243 5.34 10.89 -4.95
N ASP A 244 4.76 12.00 -4.54
CA ASP A 244 3.95 12.87 -5.38
C ASP A 244 4.78 14.01 -6.00
N LYS A 245 4.28 14.61 -7.07
CA LYS A 245 4.89 15.71 -7.84
C LYS A 245 5.25 16.94 -6.99
N GLY A 246 4.67 17.09 -5.79
CA GLY A 246 4.90 18.19 -4.87
C GLY A 246 5.98 17.97 -3.80
N SER A 247 6.85 16.96 -3.91
CA SER A 247 7.85 16.58 -2.89
C SER A 247 7.29 16.13 -1.53
N ASP A 248 5.96 15.99 -1.43
CA ASP A 248 5.30 15.37 -0.30
C ASP A 248 5.58 13.86 -0.27
N VAL A 249 5.82 13.34 0.94
CA VAL A 249 6.08 11.92 1.18
C VAL A 249 4.88 11.30 1.87
N HIS A 250 4.16 10.42 1.16
CA HIS A 250 3.15 9.56 1.75
C HIS A 250 3.78 8.22 2.09
N THR A 251 3.51 7.70 3.29
CA THR A 251 4.16 6.48 3.77
C THR A 251 3.14 5.39 3.99
N VAL A 252 3.43 4.19 3.48
CA VAL A 252 2.65 2.98 3.75
C VAL A 252 3.41 2.13 4.76
N LEU A 253 2.78 1.86 5.89
CA LEU A 253 3.34 1.14 7.03
C LEU A 253 2.59 -0.18 7.24
N VAL A 254 3.25 -1.19 7.81
CA VAL A 254 2.49 -2.29 8.42
C VAL A 254 1.72 -1.76 9.62
N ASN A 255 0.55 -2.33 9.89
CA ASN A 255 -0.02 -2.20 11.22
C ASN A 255 0.62 -3.29 12.10
N VAL A 256 1.49 -2.91 13.03
CA VAL A 256 2.17 -3.85 13.95
C VAL A 256 1.19 -4.58 14.91
N SER A 257 -0.08 -4.16 14.97
CA SER A 257 -1.18 -4.88 15.63
C SER A 257 -2.33 -5.11 14.64
N PRO A 258 -2.10 -5.99 13.63
CA PRO A 258 -3.01 -6.17 12.51
C PRO A 258 -4.34 -6.80 12.95
N ILE A 259 -5.42 -6.47 12.24
CA ILE A 259 -6.76 -7.02 12.54
C ILE A 259 -6.89 -8.36 11.82
N SER A 260 -6.57 -8.35 10.54
CA SER A 260 -6.45 -9.50 9.64
C SER A 260 -5.16 -9.38 8.83
N ARG A 261 -4.89 -10.36 7.96
CA ARG A 261 -3.72 -10.39 7.08
C ARG A 261 -3.71 -9.15 6.18
N TYR A 262 -2.53 -8.60 5.92
CA TYR A 262 -2.32 -7.38 5.12
C TYR A 262 -2.84 -6.06 5.69
N HIS A 263 -3.43 -6.04 6.89
CA HIS A 263 -3.82 -4.79 7.54
C HIS A 263 -2.61 -3.85 7.68
N SER A 264 -2.67 -2.73 6.97
CA SER A 264 -1.59 -1.75 6.83
C SER A 264 -2.13 -0.33 7.05
N LEU A 265 -1.25 0.66 7.13
CA LEU A 265 -1.61 2.07 7.35
C LEU A 265 -1.07 2.92 6.21
N LEU A 266 -1.89 3.82 5.69
CA LEU A 266 -1.47 4.92 4.83
C LEU A 266 -1.35 6.18 5.70
N CYS A 267 -0.19 6.82 5.69
CA CYS A 267 0.10 8.09 6.36
C CYS A 267 0.39 9.16 5.29
N PRO A 268 -0.63 9.92 4.84
CA PRO A 268 -0.45 10.98 3.86
C PRO A 268 0.43 12.10 4.41
N SER A 269 1.40 12.57 3.61
CA SER A 269 2.24 13.72 3.93
C SER A 269 2.80 13.66 5.35
N VAL A 270 3.35 12.50 5.73
CA VAL A 270 3.64 12.12 7.13
C VAL A 270 4.50 13.15 7.87
N ASN A 271 5.38 13.86 7.15
CA ASN A 271 6.26 14.87 7.72
C ASN A 271 5.55 16.21 8.02
N LYS A 272 4.35 16.45 7.47
CA LYS A 272 3.52 17.61 7.81
C LYS A 272 2.87 17.50 9.18
N CYS A 273 2.90 16.32 9.82
CA CYS A 273 2.41 16.12 11.18
C CYS A 273 0.96 16.62 11.37
N LEU A 274 0.11 16.34 10.39
CA LEU A 274 -1.30 16.75 10.42
C LEU A 274 -2.05 15.97 11.52
N PRO A 275 -2.99 16.60 12.25
CA PRO A 275 -3.85 15.89 13.19
C PRO A 275 -4.72 14.87 12.43
N GLN A 276 -5.37 13.94 13.15
CA GLN A 276 -6.28 12.92 12.58
C GLN A 276 -7.60 13.55 12.10
N VAL A 277 -7.48 14.43 11.11
CA VAL A 277 -8.55 15.18 10.44
C VAL A 277 -8.30 15.05 8.94
N VAL A 278 -9.31 14.60 8.19
CA VAL A 278 -9.23 14.47 6.74
C VAL A 278 -8.99 15.83 6.09
N THR A 279 -8.16 15.88 5.05
CA THR A 279 -8.06 17.01 4.12
C THR A 279 -8.58 16.60 2.74
N VAL A 280 -8.82 17.58 1.86
CA VAL A 280 -9.20 17.30 0.46
C VAL A 280 -8.12 16.46 -0.22
N GLU A 281 -6.85 16.81 -0.02
CA GLU A 281 -5.71 16.12 -0.61
C GLU A 281 -5.56 14.69 -0.07
N SER A 282 -5.75 14.49 1.25
CA SER A 282 -5.62 13.17 1.86
C SER A 282 -6.72 12.22 1.42
N LEU A 283 -7.95 12.72 1.28
CA LEU A 283 -9.08 11.93 0.78
C LEU A 283 -8.94 11.64 -0.71
N ALA A 284 -8.49 12.62 -1.51
CA ALA A 284 -8.22 12.43 -2.93
C ALA A 284 -7.17 11.35 -3.14
N LEU A 285 -6.05 11.39 -2.39
CA LEU A 285 -5.03 10.35 -2.42
C LEU A 285 -5.59 8.96 -2.08
N ALA A 286 -6.44 8.85 -1.08
CA ALA A 286 -7.06 7.58 -0.70
C ALA A 286 -7.96 7.04 -1.83
N VAL A 287 -8.75 7.90 -2.47
CA VAL A 287 -9.57 7.54 -3.64
C VAL A 287 -8.68 7.14 -4.84
N GLU A 288 -7.59 7.86 -5.08
CA GLU A 288 -6.62 7.54 -6.13
C GLU A 288 -5.96 6.18 -5.92
N ILE A 289 -5.59 5.85 -4.67
CA ILE A 289 -5.09 4.52 -4.30
C ILE A 289 -6.11 3.44 -4.63
N MET A 290 -7.41 3.65 -4.34
CA MET A 290 -8.44 2.69 -4.72
C MET A 290 -8.43 2.46 -6.24
N PHE A 291 -8.40 3.52 -7.03
CA PHE A 291 -8.36 3.47 -8.50
C PHE A 291 -7.06 2.88 -9.08
N ILE A 292 -5.93 3.05 -8.40
CA ILE A 292 -4.64 2.49 -8.81
C ILE A 292 -4.55 1.02 -8.44
N ALA A 293 -4.98 0.62 -7.24
CA ALA A 293 -4.90 -0.77 -6.82
C ALA A 293 -5.75 -1.71 -7.70
N GLU A 294 -6.80 -1.18 -8.34
CA GLU A 294 -7.75 -1.92 -9.21
C GLU A 294 -8.19 -3.26 -8.60
N ASN A 295 -8.32 -3.28 -7.26
CA ASN A 295 -8.63 -4.46 -6.50
C ASN A 295 -9.92 -4.23 -5.72
N ARG A 296 -10.91 -5.10 -5.96
CA ARG A 296 -12.22 -5.07 -5.28
C ARG A 296 -12.10 -5.33 -3.79
N ASN A 297 -11.12 -6.13 -3.38
CA ASN A 297 -10.98 -6.61 -2.02
C ASN A 297 -10.35 -5.55 -1.11
N LEU A 298 -9.68 -4.54 -1.68
CA LEU A 298 -9.12 -3.42 -0.95
C LEU A 298 -10.24 -2.45 -0.49
N ARG A 299 -10.28 -2.19 0.81
CA ARG A 299 -11.02 -1.08 1.42
C ARG A 299 -10.03 -0.15 2.11
N ILE A 300 -10.37 1.13 2.15
CA ILE A 300 -9.65 2.12 2.94
C ILE A 300 -10.58 2.64 4.01
N LEU A 301 -10.13 2.59 5.27
CA LEU A 301 -10.96 2.97 6.41
C LEU A 301 -10.36 4.13 7.19
N PHE A 302 -11.21 5.01 7.70
CA PHE A 302 -10.82 6.16 8.50
C PHE A 302 -11.70 6.27 9.74
N ASN A 303 -11.05 6.57 10.86
CA ASN A 303 -11.69 6.89 12.13
C ASN A 303 -11.24 8.29 12.54
N SER A 304 -12.18 9.20 12.79
CA SER A 304 -11.87 10.47 13.46
C SER A 304 -11.54 10.23 14.94
N LEU A 305 -10.92 11.20 15.64
CA LEU A 305 -10.48 11.04 17.04
C LEU A 305 -11.60 10.55 17.97
N CYS A 306 -12.70 11.30 18.08
CA CYS A 306 -13.90 10.90 18.82
C CYS A 306 -14.74 9.82 18.10
N GLY A 307 -14.29 9.38 16.93
CA GLY A 307 -14.81 8.28 16.10
C GLY A 307 -14.02 6.98 16.26
N PHE A 308 -13.34 6.80 17.40
CA PHE A 308 -12.43 5.68 17.67
C PHE A 308 -11.14 5.62 16.83
N ALA A 309 -10.54 6.75 16.46
CA ALA A 309 -9.10 6.72 16.17
C ALA A 309 -8.30 6.32 17.42
N SER A 310 -7.05 5.89 17.22
CA SER A 310 -6.17 5.51 18.35
C SER A 310 -4.89 6.35 18.43
N VAL A 311 -4.61 7.15 17.40
CA VAL A 311 -3.43 8.01 17.28
C VAL A 311 -3.88 9.35 16.70
N ASN A 312 -3.46 10.47 17.27
CA ASN A 312 -3.66 11.78 16.66
C ASN A 312 -2.53 12.15 15.68
N HIS A 313 -2.52 11.49 14.53
CA HIS A 313 -1.69 11.84 13.36
C HIS A 313 -2.40 11.25 12.13
N LEU A 314 -2.69 12.07 11.11
CA LEU A 314 -3.44 11.69 9.92
C LEU A 314 -3.00 10.35 9.31
N HIS A 315 -3.90 9.37 9.39
CA HIS A 315 -3.73 8.04 8.81
C HIS A 315 -5.06 7.43 8.39
N TYR A 316 -4.96 6.55 7.40
CA TYR A 316 -6.02 5.66 6.94
C TYR A 316 -5.56 4.21 7.12
N HIS A 317 -6.52 3.32 7.30
CA HIS A 317 -6.30 1.88 7.34
C HIS A 317 -6.46 1.32 5.93
N LEU A 318 -5.48 0.56 5.45
CA LEU A 318 -5.58 -0.26 4.24
C LEU A 318 -5.95 -1.68 4.67
N PHE A 319 -7.03 -2.21 4.10
CA PHE A 319 -7.60 -3.48 4.52
C PHE A 319 -8.02 -4.31 3.32
N ILE A 320 -7.53 -5.55 3.23
CA ILE A 320 -7.91 -6.48 2.18
C ILE A 320 -8.85 -7.52 2.78
N GLU A 321 -10.03 -7.65 2.20
CA GLU A 321 -11.04 -8.64 2.58
C GLU A 321 -11.68 -9.23 1.31
N GLU A 322 -11.77 -10.55 1.22
CA GLU A 322 -12.38 -11.22 0.07
C GLU A 322 -13.91 -11.21 0.18
N ASN A 323 -14.42 -11.27 1.40
CA ASN A 323 -15.83 -11.20 1.69
C ASN A 323 -16.40 -9.80 1.46
N ASP A 324 -17.68 -9.75 1.14
CA ASP A 324 -18.41 -8.48 0.98
C ASP A 324 -18.85 -7.96 2.34
N PHE A 325 -18.65 -6.66 2.56
CA PHE A 325 -19.22 -6.00 3.73
C PHE A 325 -20.73 -5.85 3.55
N TYR A 326 -21.52 -6.04 4.61
CA TYR A 326 -22.98 -5.95 4.51
C TYR A 326 -23.42 -4.62 3.88
N VAL A 327 -22.78 -3.52 4.28
CA VAL A 327 -23.09 -2.17 3.76
C VAL A 327 -22.97 -2.06 2.23
N GLU A 328 -22.13 -2.88 1.60
CA GLU A 328 -21.93 -2.90 0.14
C GLU A 328 -23.14 -3.50 -0.61
N LYS A 329 -24.02 -4.22 0.10
CA LYS A 329 -25.21 -4.89 -0.45
C LYS A 329 -26.51 -4.09 -0.26
N VAL A 330 -26.51 -3.08 0.61
CA VAL A 330 -27.71 -2.29 0.99
C VAL A 330 -28.12 -1.33 -0.14
N THR A 331 -29.41 -0.99 -0.24
CA THR A 331 -29.88 -0.01 -1.23
C THR A 331 -29.71 1.41 -0.72
N TRP A 332 -29.47 2.36 -1.64
CA TRP A 332 -29.18 3.74 -1.27
C TRP A 332 -30.20 4.67 -1.90
N GLN A 333 -30.68 5.60 -1.11
CA GLN A 333 -31.65 6.61 -1.50
C GLN A 333 -30.93 7.89 -1.87
N HIS A 334 -31.28 8.48 -3.00
CA HIS A 334 -30.71 9.77 -3.40
C HIS A 334 -31.21 10.89 -2.48
N VAL A 335 -30.30 11.77 -2.05
CA VAL A 335 -30.62 12.89 -1.13
C VAL A 335 -30.59 14.21 -1.89
N ASN A 336 -29.43 14.57 -2.45
CA ASN A 336 -29.20 15.76 -3.25
C ASN A 336 -27.89 15.60 -4.05
N SER A 337 -27.81 16.12 -5.27
CA SER A 337 -26.60 16.16 -6.08
C SER A 337 -25.91 14.79 -6.14
N ARG A 338 -24.73 14.63 -5.51
CA ARG A 338 -23.93 13.40 -5.42
C ARG A 338 -24.07 12.65 -4.09
N VAL A 339 -24.94 13.13 -3.20
CA VAL A 339 -25.17 12.57 -1.87
C VAL A 339 -26.29 11.55 -1.91
N TYR A 340 -25.99 10.36 -1.43
CA TYR A 340 -26.93 9.28 -1.16
C TYR A 340 -26.98 9.02 0.35
N ARG A 341 -28.04 8.35 0.80
CA ARG A 341 -28.22 7.85 2.16
C ARG A 341 -28.44 6.35 2.12
N LEU A 342 -27.90 5.61 3.09
CA LEU A 342 -28.30 4.21 3.30
C LEU A 342 -29.81 4.13 3.55
N ASP A 343 -30.50 3.15 2.95
CA ASP A 343 -31.89 2.90 3.29
C ASP A 343 -32.05 2.50 4.78
N GLU A 344 -33.29 2.53 5.26
CA GLU A 344 -33.61 2.27 6.67
C GLU A 344 -33.44 0.80 7.09
N THR A 345 -33.05 -0.10 6.17
CA THR A 345 -32.77 -1.51 6.51
C THR A 345 -31.41 -1.68 7.17
N TYR A 346 -30.51 -0.70 7.08
CA TYR A 346 -29.24 -0.70 7.80
C TYR A 346 -29.39 0.00 9.16
N PRO A 347 -28.81 -0.55 10.27
CA PRO A 347 -29.05 -0.02 11.61
C PRO A 347 -28.61 1.45 11.76
N VAL A 348 -27.39 1.77 11.31
CA VAL A 348 -26.83 3.11 11.48
C VAL A 348 -26.87 3.84 10.15
N PRO A 349 -27.60 4.98 10.06
CA PRO A 349 -27.69 5.71 8.82
C PRO A 349 -26.33 6.34 8.46
N ALA A 350 -26.06 6.45 7.16
CA ALA A 350 -24.82 7.00 6.63
C ALA A 350 -25.07 7.77 5.35
N PHE A 351 -24.19 8.72 5.06
CA PHE A 351 -24.09 9.34 3.74
C PHE A 351 -23.21 8.50 2.84
N CYS A 352 -23.48 8.53 1.54
CA CYS A 352 -22.60 7.93 0.55
C CYS A 352 -22.41 8.84 -0.65
N PHE A 353 -21.18 8.84 -1.18
CA PHE A 353 -20.80 9.54 -2.40
C PHE A 353 -20.23 8.54 -3.41
N GLU A 354 -20.56 8.75 -4.67
CA GLU A 354 -19.95 8.01 -5.77
C GLU A 354 -18.87 8.87 -6.42
N VAL A 355 -17.62 8.43 -6.33
CA VAL A 355 -16.47 9.13 -6.91
C VAL A 355 -16.07 8.43 -8.20
N GLN A 356 -16.14 9.16 -9.31
CA GLN A 356 -15.68 8.69 -10.61
C GLN A 356 -14.22 9.11 -10.83
N ARG A 357 -13.48 8.33 -11.62
CA ARG A 357 -12.05 8.58 -11.88
C ARG A 357 -11.78 9.98 -12.47
N HIS A 358 -12.71 10.49 -13.29
CA HIS A 358 -12.59 11.82 -13.92
C HIS A 358 -13.04 12.97 -13.02
N SER A 359 -13.68 12.68 -11.87
CA SER A 359 -14.26 13.69 -10.98
C SER A 359 -13.69 13.62 -9.56
N ILE A 360 -12.53 12.98 -9.36
CA ILE A 360 -11.94 12.74 -8.02
C ILE A 360 -11.89 14.05 -7.23
N LEU A 361 -11.25 15.09 -7.76
CA LEU A 361 -11.08 16.35 -7.04
C LEU A 361 -12.43 17.03 -6.73
N GLU A 362 -13.33 17.12 -7.71
CA GLU A 362 -14.65 17.73 -7.54
C GLU A 362 -15.47 17.02 -6.46
N THR A 363 -15.63 15.70 -6.56
CA THR A 363 -16.41 14.93 -5.58
C THR A 363 -15.74 14.95 -4.19
N THR A 364 -14.40 14.97 -4.13
CA THR A 364 -13.68 15.05 -2.86
C THR A 364 -13.87 16.40 -2.16
N MET A 365 -13.94 17.50 -2.92
CA MET A 365 -14.31 18.82 -2.39
C MET A 365 -15.74 18.83 -1.85
N ASP A 366 -16.70 18.23 -2.57
CA ASP A 366 -18.08 18.11 -2.09
C ASP A 366 -18.17 17.29 -0.79
N ILE A 367 -17.45 16.16 -0.72
CA ILE A 367 -17.35 15.37 0.52
C ILE A 367 -16.74 16.22 1.64
N TYR A 368 -15.70 16.99 1.34
CA TYR A 368 -15.03 17.80 2.36
C TYR A 368 -15.93 18.89 2.93
N LYS A 369 -16.86 19.48 2.16
CA LYS A 369 -17.87 20.41 2.70
C LYS A 369 -18.71 19.76 3.81
N VAL A 370 -19.12 18.51 3.62
CA VAL A 370 -19.85 17.73 4.64
C VAL A 370 -18.97 17.44 5.85
N LEU A 371 -17.71 17.04 5.64
CA LEU A 371 -16.77 16.83 6.73
C LEU A 371 -16.48 18.12 7.49
N GLU A 372 -16.38 19.26 6.81
CA GLU A 372 -16.21 20.57 7.44
C GLU A 372 -17.42 20.94 8.30
N TYR A 373 -18.64 20.67 7.82
CA TYR A 373 -19.84 20.80 8.64
C TYR A 373 -19.77 19.92 9.90
N PHE A 374 -19.32 18.66 9.79
CA PHE A 374 -19.12 17.80 10.97
C PHE A 374 -18.08 18.36 11.93
N LEU A 375 -16.95 18.87 11.43
CA LEU A 375 -15.90 19.45 12.27
C LEU A 375 -16.41 20.71 12.99
N LYS A 376 -17.12 21.61 12.29
CA LYS A 376 -17.73 22.82 12.87
C LYS A 376 -18.75 22.50 13.97
N ASN A 377 -19.48 21.40 13.83
CA ASN A 377 -20.49 20.95 14.80
C ASN A 377 -19.96 19.90 15.79
N SER A 378 -18.65 19.62 15.81
CA SER A 378 -18.03 18.61 16.69
C SER A 378 -18.62 17.20 16.56
N ILE A 379 -19.03 16.82 15.35
CA ILE A 379 -19.63 15.52 15.03
C ILE A 379 -18.53 14.51 14.69
N ALA A 380 -18.35 13.52 15.56
CA ALA A 380 -17.51 12.36 15.28
C ALA A 380 -18.01 11.61 14.04
N HIS A 381 -17.08 11.06 13.27
CA HIS A 381 -17.40 10.32 12.07
C HIS A 381 -16.40 9.21 11.73
N ASN A 382 -16.88 8.25 10.95
CA ASN A 382 -16.12 7.17 10.34
C ASN A 382 -16.32 7.18 8.82
N ILE A 383 -15.29 6.81 8.07
CA ILE A 383 -15.34 6.84 6.59
C ILE A 383 -14.81 5.52 6.02
N LEU A 384 -15.60 4.88 5.18
CA LEU A 384 -15.21 3.72 4.38
C LEU A 384 -15.12 4.10 2.91
N LEU A 385 -13.99 3.79 2.28
CA LEU A 385 -13.83 3.77 0.83
C LEU A 385 -13.90 2.32 0.37
N THR A 386 -14.83 2.01 -0.52
CA THR A 386 -15.04 0.66 -1.05
C THR A 386 -15.50 0.67 -2.51
N ARG A 387 -15.61 -0.51 -3.12
CA ARG A 387 -16.29 -0.74 -4.39
C ARG A 387 -17.51 -1.62 -4.15
N ARG A 388 -18.56 -1.44 -4.97
CA ARG A 388 -19.74 -2.31 -4.95
C ARG A 388 -19.71 -3.26 -6.13
N HIS A 389 -20.25 -4.46 -5.91
CA HIS A 389 -20.55 -5.37 -6.99
C HIS A 389 -21.96 -5.09 -7.51
N ARG A 390 -22.07 -4.57 -8.73
CA ARG A 390 -23.35 -4.48 -9.44
C ARG A 390 -23.30 -5.47 -10.59
N LEU A 391 -24.18 -6.47 -10.56
CA LEU A 391 -24.26 -7.52 -11.59
C LEU A 391 -24.49 -6.93 -12.99
N ASP A 392 -25.10 -5.75 -13.07
CA ASP A 392 -25.57 -5.15 -14.32
C ASP A 392 -24.75 -3.94 -14.81
N ALA A 393 -23.63 -3.60 -14.15
CA ALA A 393 -22.83 -2.44 -14.53
C ALA A 393 -21.33 -2.65 -14.27
N VAL A 394 -20.50 -2.22 -15.23
CA VAL A 394 -19.06 -1.99 -15.04
C VAL A 394 -18.89 -0.69 -14.26
N ASP A 395 -19.30 -0.70 -12.99
CA ASP A 395 -19.17 0.46 -12.10
C ASP A 395 -17.80 0.42 -11.39
N ASP A 396 -16.78 1.07 -11.99
CA ASP A 396 -15.46 1.28 -11.33
C ASP A 396 -15.51 2.42 -10.31
N ALA A 397 -16.68 3.00 -9.99
CA ALA A 397 -16.74 4.09 -9.03
C ALA A 397 -16.31 3.65 -7.63
N VAL A 398 -15.52 4.51 -7.00
CA VAL A 398 -15.20 4.38 -5.58
C VAL A 398 -16.37 4.96 -4.79
N LYS A 399 -16.86 4.19 -3.83
CA LYS A 399 -17.92 4.63 -2.93
C LYS A 399 -17.30 5.12 -1.62
N VAL A 400 -17.65 6.32 -1.21
CA VAL A 400 -17.22 6.93 0.06
C VAL A 400 -18.41 6.99 0.98
N ILE A 401 -18.45 6.10 1.98
CA ILE A 401 -19.53 6.00 2.97
C ILE A 401 -19.08 6.69 4.25
N ILE A 402 -19.91 7.59 4.79
CA ILE A 402 -19.60 8.42 5.94
C ILE A 402 -20.69 8.28 6.99
N TRP A 403 -20.34 7.76 8.15
CA TRP A 403 -21.23 7.65 9.31
C TRP A 403 -20.93 8.79 10.28
N PRO A 404 -21.78 9.83 10.36
CA PRO A 404 -21.78 10.69 11.53
C PRO A 404 -22.31 9.88 12.73
N ARG A 405 -21.69 10.03 13.89
CA ARG A 405 -21.97 9.19 15.06
C ARG A 405 -21.87 9.96 16.36
N LYS A 406 -22.46 9.37 17.41
CA LYS A 406 -22.24 9.82 18.78
C LYS A 406 -20.74 9.77 19.13
N SER A 407 -20.23 10.88 19.66
CA SER A 407 -18.82 11.04 20.01
C SER A 407 -18.46 10.23 21.25
N THR A 408 -17.24 9.69 21.28
CA THR A 408 -16.62 9.19 22.51
C THR A 408 -15.61 10.19 23.04
N THR A 409 -15.52 10.33 24.37
CA THR A 409 -14.51 11.15 25.05
C THR A 409 -13.71 10.29 26.03
N GLY A 410 -12.48 10.72 26.32
CA GLY A 410 -11.56 9.98 27.19
C GLY A 410 -10.92 8.77 26.51
N ALA A 411 -10.33 7.88 27.33
CA ALA A 411 -9.76 6.63 26.84
C ALA A 411 -10.86 5.65 26.40
N LYS A 412 -10.62 4.88 25.32
CA LYS A 412 -11.56 3.84 24.88
C LYS A 412 -11.83 2.85 26.01
N GLN A 413 -13.07 2.77 26.48
CA GLN A 413 -13.50 1.71 27.38
C GLN A 413 -13.62 0.41 26.59
N PHE A 414 -13.10 -0.69 27.13
CA PHE A 414 -13.19 -2.00 26.49
C PHE A 414 -14.64 -2.52 26.60
N SER A 415 -15.42 -2.29 25.54
CA SER A 415 -16.57 -3.14 25.24
C SER A 415 -16.10 -4.41 24.53
N PHE A 416 -16.93 -5.46 24.51
CA PHE A 416 -16.67 -6.66 23.71
C PHE A 416 -16.57 -6.33 22.20
N ILE A 417 -17.19 -5.23 21.76
CA ILE A 417 -17.03 -4.64 20.43
C ILE A 417 -16.82 -3.13 20.54
N ASN A 418 -15.74 -2.62 19.95
CA ASN A 418 -15.53 -1.18 19.76
C ASN A 418 -15.98 -0.79 18.36
N VAL A 419 -17.20 -0.24 18.23
CA VAL A 419 -17.82 0.05 16.94
C VAL A 419 -17.15 1.24 16.24
N ALA A 420 -16.11 0.95 15.48
CA ALA A 420 -15.42 1.88 14.59
C ALA A 420 -15.94 1.69 13.16
N VAL A 421 -15.21 2.21 12.17
CA VAL A 421 -15.56 2.11 10.74
C VAL A 421 -15.79 0.68 10.24
N LEU A 422 -15.02 -0.29 10.74
CA LEU A 422 -15.06 -1.68 10.27
C LEU A 422 -16.34 -2.36 10.76
N GLU A 423 -16.68 -2.17 12.03
CA GLU A 423 -17.93 -2.66 12.62
C GLU A 423 -19.14 -1.99 11.97
N LEU A 424 -19.07 -0.66 11.74
CA LEU A 424 -20.11 0.09 11.03
C LEU A 424 -20.34 -0.38 9.59
N SER A 425 -19.39 -1.08 8.96
CA SER A 425 -19.59 -1.67 7.63
C SER A 425 -20.21 -3.07 7.68
N GLY A 426 -20.36 -3.65 8.87
CA GLY A 426 -20.86 -5.00 9.10
C GLY A 426 -19.76 -6.06 9.21
N TRP A 427 -18.51 -5.64 9.46
CA TRP A 427 -17.38 -6.52 9.71
C TRP A 427 -16.89 -6.32 11.14
N PHE A 428 -16.95 -7.36 11.97
CA PHE A 428 -16.71 -7.24 13.41
C PHE A 428 -15.42 -7.95 13.82
N SER A 429 -14.51 -7.22 14.45
CA SER A 429 -13.41 -7.84 15.19
C SER A 429 -13.87 -8.15 16.61
N VAL A 430 -13.81 -9.42 16.99
CA VAL A 430 -14.01 -9.87 18.38
C VAL A 430 -12.73 -10.48 18.92
N HIS A 431 -12.59 -10.48 20.24
CA HIS A 431 -11.36 -10.89 20.90
C HIS A 431 -11.50 -12.09 21.84
N ASP A 432 -12.72 -12.48 22.17
CA ASP A 432 -12.98 -13.61 23.03
C ASP A 432 -13.87 -14.64 22.34
N GLU A 433 -13.63 -15.90 22.66
CA GLU A 433 -14.30 -17.03 22.02
C GLU A 433 -15.79 -17.11 22.37
N GLU A 434 -16.20 -16.61 23.54
CA GLU A 434 -17.59 -16.69 23.99
C GLU A 434 -18.49 -15.77 23.16
N HIS A 435 -18.13 -14.50 23.05
CA HIS A 435 -18.81 -13.58 22.15
C HIS A 435 -18.68 -14.04 20.69
N PHE A 436 -17.50 -14.55 20.28
CA PHE A 436 -17.36 -15.11 18.94
C PHE A 436 -18.35 -16.23 18.66
N LYS A 437 -18.68 -17.11 19.61
CA LYS A 437 -19.64 -18.22 19.39
C LYS A 437 -21.09 -17.78 19.51
N ASN A 438 -21.39 -16.85 20.41
CA ASN A 438 -22.77 -16.61 20.85
C ASN A 438 -23.44 -15.35 20.27
N LEU A 439 -22.67 -14.38 19.75
CA LEU A 439 -23.26 -13.15 19.21
C LEU A 439 -24.25 -13.42 18.08
N THR A 440 -25.42 -12.81 18.20
CA THR A 440 -26.49 -12.87 17.20
C THR A 440 -26.53 -11.58 16.38
N ALA A 441 -27.32 -11.56 15.29
CA ALA A 441 -27.52 -10.34 14.51
C ALA A 441 -28.14 -9.23 15.35
N GLU A 442 -29.10 -9.57 16.23
CA GLU A 442 -29.76 -8.62 17.11
C GLU A 442 -28.76 -7.97 18.09
N ASP A 443 -27.83 -8.73 18.65
CA ASP A 443 -26.78 -8.20 19.53
C ASP A 443 -25.89 -7.20 18.79
N LEU A 444 -25.44 -7.56 17.58
CA LEU A 444 -24.61 -6.69 16.75
C LEU A 444 -25.35 -5.41 16.37
N GLU A 445 -26.60 -5.52 15.92
CA GLU A 445 -27.43 -4.38 15.51
C GLU A 445 -27.69 -3.45 16.71
N LYS A 446 -27.95 -4.01 17.89
CA LYS A 446 -28.10 -3.25 19.14
C LYS A 446 -26.82 -2.49 19.50
N GLU A 447 -25.64 -3.10 19.33
CA GLU A 447 -24.36 -2.39 19.52
C GLU A 447 -24.14 -1.28 18.50
N LEU A 448 -24.45 -1.52 17.22
CA LEU A 448 -24.34 -0.51 16.17
C LEU A 448 -25.25 0.69 16.46
N MET A 449 -26.51 0.44 16.86
CA MET A 449 -27.51 1.47 17.12
C MET A 449 -27.14 2.45 18.23
N LYS A 450 -26.29 2.06 19.19
CA LYS A 450 -25.78 2.97 20.24
C LYS A 450 -25.06 4.18 19.67
N TRP A 451 -24.55 4.09 18.45
CA TRP A 451 -23.74 5.12 17.80
C TRP A 451 -24.52 5.99 16.83
N LYS A 452 -25.78 5.65 16.54
CA LYS A 452 -26.67 6.47 15.71
C LYS A 452 -26.89 7.84 16.37
N LEU A 453 -26.78 8.89 15.57
CA LEU A 453 -27.19 10.23 15.97
C LEU A 453 -28.71 10.37 15.96
N ASP A 454 -29.24 10.98 17.00
CA ASP A 454 -30.69 11.17 17.15
C ASP A 454 -31.23 12.24 16.17
N ASP A 455 -30.37 13.16 15.72
CA ASP A 455 -30.66 14.27 14.81
C ASP A 455 -30.19 14.03 13.37
N PHE A 456 -29.99 12.77 12.95
CA PHE A 456 -29.50 12.44 11.61
C PHE A 456 -30.35 13.03 10.48
N ASP A 457 -31.68 13.06 10.61
CA ASP A 457 -32.56 13.63 9.59
C ASP A 457 -32.39 15.15 9.46
N LYS A 458 -32.14 15.84 10.58
CA LYS A 458 -31.80 17.27 10.55
C LYS A 458 -30.46 17.50 9.86
N ILE A 459 -29.45 16.67 10.16
CA ILE A 459 -28.15 16.73 9.48
C ILE A 459 -28.31 16.51 7.98
N CYS A 460 -29.22 15.62 7.54
CA CYS A 460 -29.55 15.46 6.12
C CYS A 460 -30.07 16.77 5.51
N GLU A 461 -31.00 17.46 6.17
CA GLU A 461 -31.54 18.72 5.67
C GLU A 461 -30.50 19.84 5.63
N ASP A 462 -29.61 19.92 6.62
CA ASP A 462 -28.52 20.90 6.64
C ASP A 462 -27.53 20.64 5.49
N ILE A 463 -27.17 19.37 5.24
CA ILE A 463 -26.26 18.98 4.15
C ILE A 463 -26.86 19.27 2.77
N LYS A 464 -28.19 19.17 2.60
CA LYS A 464 -28.84 19.52 1.33
C LYS A 464 -28.64 20.99 0.94
N GLN A 465 -28.28 21.86 1.90
CA GLN A 465 -28.09 23.30 1.70
C GLN A 465 -26.61 23.69 1.47
N LEU A 466 -25.67 22.75 1.59
CA LEU A 466 -24.23 22.94 1.31
C LEU A 466 -23.93 22.82 -0.18
#